data_AF-A0A1V5GDW0-F1
#
_entry.id   AF-A0A1V5GDW0-F1
#
_cell.length_a   1.000
_cell.length_b   1.000
_cell.length_c   1.000
_cell.angle_alpha   90.00
_cell.angle_beta   90.00
_cell.angle_gamma   90.00
#
_symmetry.space_group_name_H-M   'P 1'
#
loop_
_entity.id
_entity.type
_entity.pdbx_description
1 polymer ?
#
loop_
_entity_poly.entity_id
_entity_poly.type
_entity_poly.pdbx_seq_one_letter_code
_entity_poly.pdbx_strand_id
1 'polypeptide(L)' 'MTTNDATLAELNERYKDKPVSEATYEIDGQLFTVTSHFVGEKSLDKELYRMAFERAYAETVGQV' A
#
# COMPACT_ATOMS: atom_id res chain seq x y z
N MET A 1 8.58 3.34 -9.94
CA MET A 1 7.60 2.25 -9.86
C MET A 1 8.37 0.98 -9.52
N THR A 2 8.28 0.47 -8.30
CA THR A 2 8.83 -0.86 -7.99
C THR A 2 7.75 -1.88 -8.33
N THR A 3 7.82 -2.43 -9.53
CA THR A 3 7.04 -3.61 -9.92
C THR A 3 7.56 -4.75 -9.04
N ASN A 4 6.80 -5.11 -8.01
CA ASN A 4 7.11 -6.30 -7.20
C ASN A 4 6.62 -7.51 -8.00
N ASP A 5 7.51 -8.11 -8.78
CA ASP A 5 7.26 -9.38 -9.50
C ASP A 5 7.28 -10.61 -8.58
N ALA A 6 6.95 -10.43 -7.30
CA ALA A 6 6.87 -11.51 -6.32
C ALA A 6 5.46 -12.12 -6.33
N THR A 7 5.41 -13.45 -6.32
CA THR A 7 4.15 -14.20 -6.21
C THR A 7 3.50 -14.00 -4.84
N LEU A 8 2.18 -14.19 -4.74
CA LEU A 8 1.45 -14.09 -3.47
C LEU A 8 2.04 -14.99 -2.38
N ALA A 9 2.52 -16.18 -2.75
CA ALA A 9 3.16 -17.12 -1.84
C ALA A 9 4.48 -16.57 -1.27
N GLU A 10 5.32 -15.97 -2.11
CA GLU A 10 6.58 -15.36 -1.68
C GLU A 10 6.34 -14.14 -0.78
N LEU A 11 5.33 -13.33 -1.09
CA LEU A 11 4.94 -12.20 -0.24
C LEU A 11 4.43 -12.67 1.12
N ASN A 12 3.64 -13.76 1.15
CA ASN A 12 3.12 -14.30 2.40
C ASN A 12 4.24 -14.85 3.28
N GLU A 13 5.17 -15.62 2.72
CA GLU A 13 6.33 -16.14 3.47
C GLU A 13 7.24 -15.02 3.98
N ARG A 14 7.48 -14.00 3.15
CA ARG A 14 8.34 -12.85 3.50
C ARG A 14 7.79 -12.04 4.66
N TYR A 15 6.47 -11.97 4.80
CA TYR A 15 5.80 -11.12 5.79
C TYR A 15 5.06 -11.89 6.88
N LYS A 16 5.14 -13.23 6.93
CA LYS A 16 4.43 -14.09 7.90
C LYS A 16 4.60 -13.66 9.37
N ASP A 17 5.75 -13.10 9.72
CA ASP A 17 6.11 -12.68 11.08
C ASP A 17 5.79 -11.20 11.35
N LYS A 18 5.14 -10.50 10.41
CA LYS A 18 4.75 -9.09 10.56
C LYS A 18 3.34 -8.95 11.12
N PRO A 19 3.03 -7.86 11.84
CA PRO A 19 1.66 -7.60 12.30
C PRO A 19 0.69 -7.61 11.13
N VAL A 20 -0.40 -8.36 11.25
CA VAL A 20 -1.43 -8.48 10.22
C VAL A 20 -2.71 -7.76 10.62
N SER A 21 -3.41 -7.23 9.62
CA SER A 21 -4.79 -6.75 9.73
C SER A 21 -5.63 -7.48 8.68
N GLU A 22 -6.74 -8.06 9.11
CA GLU A 22 -7.65 -8.80 8.24
C GLU A 22 -8.98 -8.05 8.14
N ALA A 23 -9.50 -7.96 6.92
CA ALA A 23 -10.82 -7.40 6.65
C ALA A 23 -11.53 -8.25 5.59
N THR A 24 -12.81 -8.52 5.82
CA THR A 24 -13.64 -9.30 4.90
C THR A 24 -14.58 -8.37 4.15
N TYR A 25 -14.62 -8.54 2.83
CA TYR A 25 -15.47 -7.77 1.93
C TYR A 25 -16.32 -8.71 1.09
N GLU A 26 -17.59 -8.37 0.91
CA GLU A 26 -18.44 -9.05 -0.06
C GLU A 26 -18.44 -8.24 -1.36
N ILE A 27 -17.98 -8.87 -2.44
CA ILE A 27 -17.94 -8.29 -3.78
C ILE A 27 -18.63 -9.28 -4.71
N ASP A 28 -19.70 -8.84 -5.38
CA ASP A 28 -20.51 -9.66 -6.30
C ASP A 28 -21.02 -10.98 -5.68
N GLY A 29 -21.38 -10.96 -4.40
CA GLY A 29 -21.87 -12.14 -3.65
C GLY A 29 -20.78 -13.15 -3.27
N GLN A 30 -19.51 -12.82 -3.54
CA GLN A 30 -18.36 -13.61 -3.12
C GLN A 30 -17.62 -12.90 -1.99
N LEU A 31 -17.28 -13.65 -0.94
CA LEU A 31 -16.55 -13.15 0.22
C LEU A 31 -15.04 -13.19 -0.06
N PHE A 32 -14.39 -12.05 0.11
CA PHE A 32 -12.95 -11.88 -0.03
C PHE A 32 -12.35 -11.47 1.32
N THR A 33 -11.41 -12.26 1.82
CA THR A 33 -10.61 -11.91 3.00
C THR A 33 -9.32 -11.24 2.53
N VAL A 34 -9.12 -9.99 2.94
CA VAL A 34 -7.91 -9.21 2.65
C VAL A 34 -7.02 -9.22 3.88
N THR A 35 -5.87 -9.90 3.78
CA THR A 35 -4.84 -9.92 4.84
C THR A 35 -3.73 -8.94 4.48
N SER A 36 -3.60 -7.87 5.27
CA SER A 36 -2.60 -6.83 5.10
C SER A 36 -1.48 -7.00 6.12
N HIS A 37 -0.23 -7.08 5.65
CA HIS A 37 0.96 -7.17 6.51
C HIS A 37 1.60 -5.79 6.71
N PHE A 38 1.80 -5.37 7.97
CA PHE A 38 2.43 -4.11 8.31
C PHE A 38 3.95 -4.25 8.38
N VAL A 39 4.64 -3.81 7.32
CA VAL A 39 6.10 -3.98 7.18
C VAL A 39 6.89 -2.86 7.87
N GLY A 40 6.23 -1.75 8.27
CA GLY A 40 6.86 -0.63 8.99
C GLY A 40 7.93 0.16 8.21
N GLU A 41 8.29 -0.29 7.00
CA GLU A 41 9.38 0.27 6.18
C GLU A 41 9.00 1.59 5.49
N LYS A 42 7.72 2.00 5.57
CA LYS A 42 7.26 3.28 5.04
C LYS A 42 7.45 4.36 6.10
N SER A 43 8.51 5.15 5.97
CA SER A 43 8.72 6.34 6.80
C SER A 43 7.56 7.33 6.60
N LEU A 44 6.87 7.66 7.68
CA LEU A 44 5.76 8.60 7.67
C LEU A 44 6.21 9.98 7.17
N ASP A 45 7.39 10.44 7.60
CA ASP A 45 7.98 11.71 7.18
C ASP A 45 8.22 11.75 5.67
N LYS A 46 8.75 10.65 5.11
CA LYS A 46 8.98 10.53 3.66
C LYS A 46 7.68 10.58 2.87
N GLU A 47 6.63 9.93 3.36
CA GLU A 47 5.31 9.95 2.70
C GLU A 47 4.61 11.30 2.83
N LEU A 48 4.70 11.94 4.00
CA LEU A 48 4.20 13.29 4.21
C LEU A 48 4.88 14.28 3.28
N TYR A 49 6.21 14.20 3.17
CA TYR A 49 6.98 15.03 2.25
C TYR A 49 6.56 14.78 0.79
N ARG A 50 6.44 13.52 0.37
CA ARG A 50 5.99 13.18 -0.99
C ARG A 50 4.60 13.76 -1.29
N MET A 51 3.65 13.59 -0.38
CA MET A 51 2.29 14.11 -0.55
C MET A 51 2.24 15.64 -0.60
N ALA A 52 3.01 16.31 0.26
CA ALA A 52 3.11 17.77 0.26
C ALA A 52 3.75 18.27 -1.04
N PHE A 53 4.81 17.61 -1.51
CA PHE A 53 5.47 17.92 -2.77
C PHE A 53 4.54 17.72 -3.98
N GLU A 54 3.83 16.59 -4.07
CA GLU A 54 2.88 16.31 -5.16
C GLU A 54 1.74 17.34 -5.20
N ARG A 55 1.22 17.76 -4.04
CA ARG A 55 0.20 18.81 -3.94
C ARG A 55 0.74 20.16 -4.41
N ALA A 56 1.88 20.58 -3.87
CA ALA A 56 2.52 21.84 -4.26
C ALA A 56 2.88 21.85 -5.77
N TYR A 57 3.33 20.72 -6.29
CA TYR A 57 3.59 20.55 -7.72
C TYR A 57 2.29 20.71 -8.53
N ALA A 58 1.23 19.97 -8.21
CA ALA A 58 -0.06 20.11 -8.89
C ALA A 58 -0.64 21.53 -8.85
N GLU A 59 -0.45 22.26 -7.75
CA GLU A 59 -0.86 23.66 -7.60
C GLU A 59 0.00 24.64 -8.43
N THR A 60 1.29 24.34 -8.63
CA THR A 60 2.23 25.22 -9.34
C THR A 60 2.33 24.95 -10.84
N VAL A 61 2.25 23.69 -11.25
CA VAL A 61 2.24 23.30 -12.67
C VAL A 61 0.85 23.19 -13.26
N GLY A 62 -0.19 23.60 -12.52
CA GLY A 62 -1.56 23.86 -12.95
C GLY A 62 -2.04 23.05 -14.16
N GLN A 63 -2.92 22.08 -13.93
CA GLN A 63 -3.73 21.51 -15.01
C GLN A 63 -4.24 22.63 -15.93
N VAL A 64 -3.67 22.69 -17.14
CA VAL A 64 -4.34 23.11 -18.37
C VAL A 64 -4.95 21.88 -19.01
#